data_AF-A0A7S0DJQ3-F1
#
_entry.id   AF-A0A7S0DJQ3-F1
#
_cell.length_a   1.000
_cell.length_b   1.000
_cell.length_c   1.000
_cell.angle_alpha   90.00
_cell.angle_beta   90.00
_cell.angle_gamma   90.00
#
_symmetry.space_group_name_H-M   'P 1'
#
loop_
_entity.id
_entity.type
_entity.pdbx_description
1 polymer ?
#
loop_
_entity_poly.entity_id
_entity_poly.type
_entity_poly.pdbx_seq_one_letter_code
_entity_poly.pdbx_strand_id
1 'polypeptide(L)'
;VDDDVDDDIVTLKPKEQSQAQTEVHLDSDEDEDEEEESKEKESKRRRRQGAERAQERRIEMQEEALMRKGEPESVQEFERLVIASPNSSYVWIRYMGYFVALAEIGKAREVASRALKSIDFREEKEKMNVWMARLNLENMYGTEESLDNSLEQALRYCDPLQVRARLARIFAETKKSDKAEIQYKLMCKKFRENPMVWTKYAEFLFDQDRATETPDLMDKAIKALPRTMHVQLIVKFGLLEYKRGSAERGRTIFNTVLADYPKKVDVWSVFIDQEISSGDIRAARAVLERATDLNLSTKKMKFLFAKYLDFEKENGTEETQSAVKEKAREYIRKKAGN
;
A
#
# COMPACT_ATOMS: atom_id res chain seq x y z
N VAL A 1 6.43 2.46 -59.51
CA VAL A 1 5.66 3.70 -59.26
C VAL A 1 4.59 3.37 -58.24
N ASP A 2 4.97 2.69 -57.17
CA ASP A 2 5.65 3.22 -55.97
C ASP A 2 4.59 3.92 -55.11
N ASP A 3 3.96 3.08 -54.29
CA ASP A 3 3.16 3.44 -53.13
C ASP A 3 4.12 3.77 -51.99
N ASP A 4 4.38 5.07 -51.80
CA ASP A 4 4.96 5.64 -50.58
C ASP A 4 3.82 6.03 -49.63
N VAL A 5 3.48 5.19 -48.64
CA VAL A 5 2.82 5.65 -47.40
C VAL A 5 3.20 4.73 -46.22
N ASP A 6 3.97 5.33 -45.30
CA ASP A 6 4.09 5.06 -43.85
C ASP A 6 4.85 3.80 -43.36
N ASP A 7 6.18 3.92 -43.45
CA ASP A 7 7.14 3.28 -42.56
C ASP A 7 7.36 4.18 -41.32
N ASP A 8 6.60 3.94 -40.24
CA ASP A 8 6.79 4.65 -38.95
C ASP A 8 6.46 3.74 -37.74
N ILE A 9 6.96 2.50 -37.78
CA ILE A 9 7.01 1.59 -36.61
C ILE A 9 8.45 1.14 -36.36
N VAL A 10 9.42 2.04 -36.40
CA VAL A 10 10.76 1.75 -35.86
C VAL A 10 11.38 3.02 -35.31
N THR A 11 11.19 3.29 -34.01
CA THR A 11 12.22 3.79 -33.07
C THR A 11 11.61 4.29 -31.77
N LEU A 12 11.63 3.46 -30.73
CA LEU A 12 11.63 3.96 -29.35
C LEU A 12 12.69 3.19 -28.57
N LYS A 13 13.76 3.91 -28.20
CA LYS A 13 14.85 3.43 -27.34
C LYS A 13 14.31 3.15 -25.92
N PRO A 14 14.92 2.21 -25.17
CA PRO A 14 14.46 1.83 -23.84
C PRO A 14 14.74 2.96 -22.82
N LYS A 15 13.75 3.32 -22.00
CA LYS A 15 14.00 4.02 -20.73
C LYS A 15 14.19 2.97 -19.64
N GLU A 16 15.28 3.13 -18.91
CA GLU A 16 15.74 2.29 -17.81
C GLU A 16 14.65 2.02 -16.78
N GLN A 17 14.61 0.75 -16.34
CA GLN A 17 13.74 0.27 -15.28
C GLN A 17 14.08 0.97 -13.95
N SER A 18 13.09 1.68 -13.40
CA SER A 18 13.04 2.07 -12.00
C SER A 18 11.91 1.30 -11.34
N GLN A 19 12.23 0.53 -10.30
CA GLN A 19 11.26 -0.16 -9.46
C GLN A 19 10.35 0.88 -8.77
N ALA A 20 9.21 1.18 -9.39
CA ALA A 20 8.18 2.00 -8.78
C ALA A 20 7.06 1.10 -8.25
N GLN A 21 6.82 1.17 -6.94
CA GLN A 21 5.64 0.61 -6.29
C GLN A 21 4.38 1.11 -7.03
N THR A 22 3.64 0.17 -7.62
CA THR A 22 2.43 0.49 -8.39
C THR A 22 1.31 0.89 -7.43
N GLU A 23 1.18 2.19 -7.14
CA GLU A 23 -0.07 2.74 -6.60
C GLU A 23 -1.13 2.66 -7.71
N VAL A 24 -2.16 1.85 -7.48
CA VAL A 24 -3.26 1.62 -8.43
C VAL A 24 -4.18 2.84 -8.40
N HIS A 25 -4.02 3.76 -9.37
CA HIS A 25 -4.98 4.81 -9.64
C HIS A 25 -5.96 4.32 -10.70
N LEU A 26 -7.23 4.14 -10.30
CA LEU A 26 -8.34 3.77 -11.17
C LEU A 26 -9.00 5.07 -11.62
N ASP A 27 -8.74 5.49 -12.85
CA ASP A 27 -9.36 6.69 -13.40
C ASP A 27 -10.80 6.39 -13.81
N SER A 28 -11.71 7.28 -13.40
CA SER A 28 -13.12 7.28 -13.76
C SER A 28 -13.33 8.45 -14.72
N ASP A 29 -13.84 8.19 -15.92
CA ASP A 29 -14.18 9.23 -16.91
C ASP A 29 -15.35 10.08 -16.35
N GLU A 30 -15.12 11.35 -15.99
CA GLU A 30 -16.15 12.34 -15.57
C GLU A 30 -15.98 13.68 -16.33
N ASP A 31 -17.09 14.39 -16.52
CA ASP A 31 -17.32 15.52 -17.45
C ASP A 31 -16.51 16.81 -17.20
N GLU A 32 -16.24 17.58 -18.29
CA GLU A 32 -15.29 18.71 -18.36
C GLU A 32 -15.58 19.90 -17.41
N ASP A 33 -16.81 20.09 -16.93
CA ASP A 33 -17.16 21.18 -16.00
C ASP A 33 -16.88 20.82 -14.51
N GLU A 34 -16.79 19.53 -14.15
CA GLU A 34 -16.34 19.08 -12.82
C GLU A 34 -14.80 19.00 -12.72
N GLU A 35 -14.11 19.07 -13.86
CA GLU A 35 -12.65 19.02 -13.92
C GLU A 35 -11.96 20.28 -13.36
N GLU A 36 -12.53 21.48 -13.51
CA GLU A 36 -11.87 22.70 -13.02
C GLU A 36 -11.91 22.82 -11.48
N GLU A 37 -13.05 22.50 -10.87
CA GLU A 37 -13.22 22.53 -9.41
C GLU A 37 -12.41 21.41 -8.72
N SER A 38 -12.29 20.24 -9.37
CA SER A 38 -11.45 19.13 -8.91
C SER A 38 -9.96 19.45 -9.05
N LYS A 39 -9.52 20.10 -10.14
CA LYS A 39 -8.12 20.55 -10.33
C LYS A 39 -7.69 21.59 -9.28
N GLU A 40 -8.55 22.53 -8.87
CA GLU A 40 -8.21 23.50 -7.82
C GLU A 40 -8.10 22.84 -6.43
N LYS A 41 -9.05 21.95 -6.10
CA LYS A 41 -9.00 21.14 -4.86
C LYS A 41 -7.77 20.24 -4.82
N GLU A 42 -7.40 19.63 -5.95
CA GLU A 42 -6.20 18.81 -6.07
C GLU A 42 -4.92 19.64 -5.90
N SER A 43 -4.86 20.84 -6.49
CA SER A 43 -3.73 21.76 -6.36
C SER A 43 -3.51 22.21 -4.90
N LYS A 44 -4.58 22.59 -4.18
CA LYS A 44 -4.52 22.92 -2.75
C LYS A 44 -4.06 21.72 -1.91
N ARG A 45 -4.59 20.52 -2.20
CA ARG A 45 -4.18 19.27 -1.54
C ARG A 45 -2.71 18.95 -1.78
N ARG A 46 -2.21 19.09 -3.02
CA ARG A 46 -0.80 18.88 -3.38
C ARG A 46 0.12 19.88 -2.68
N ARG A 47 -0.27 21.16 -2.59
CA ARG A 47 0.49 22.18 -1.84
C ARG A 47 0.58 21.86 -0.35
N ARG A 48 -0.55 21.48 0.27
CA ARG A 48 -0.58 21.06 1.68
C ARG A 48 0.28 19.82 1.92
N GLN A 49 0.15 18.79 1.08
CA GLN A 49 1.00 17.59 1.15
C GLN A 49 2.48 17.93 0.93
N GLY A 50 2.80 18.86 0.04
CA GLY A 50 4.16 19.35 -0.19
C GLY A 50 4.75 20.03 1.05
N ALA A 51 3.97 20.86 1.73
CA ALA A 51 4.35 21.51 2.98
C ALA A 51 4.54 20.49 4.12
N GLU A 52 3.62 19.55 4.28
CA GLU A 52 3.73 18.46 5.26
C GLU A 52 4.98 17.61 5.02
N ARG A 53 5.27 17.23 3.77
CA ARG A 53 6.49 16.49 3.40
C ARG A 53 7.77 17.31 3.63
N ALA A 54 7.73 18.63 3.44
CA ALA A 54 8.88 19.49 3.70
C ALA A 54 9.15 19.62 5.20
N GLN A 55 8.09 19.73 6.02
CA GLN A 55 8.19 19.69 7.46
C GLN A 55 8.75 18.35 7.96
N GLU A 56 8.27 17.24 7.41
CA GLU A 56 8.72 15.88 7.74
C GLU A 56 10.22 15.68 7.44
N ARG A 57 10.68 16.07 6.24
CA ARG A 57 12.13 16.04 5.91
C ARG A 57 12.98 16.89 6.84
N ARG A 58 12.44 18.02 7.33
CA ARG A 58 13.15 18.88 8.28
C ARG A 58 13.28 18.21 9.65
N ILE A 59 12.23 17.53 10.11
CA ILE A 59 12.25 16.75 11.36
C ILE A 59 13.25 15.61 11.23
N GLU A 60 13.19 14.84 10.14
CA GLU A 60 14.10 13.72 9.87
C GLU A 60 15.58 14.18 9.86
N MET A 61 15.89 15.28 9.17
CA MET A 61 17.25 15.84 9.16
C MET A 61 17.72 16.27 10.57
N GLN A 62 16.82 16.81 11.39
CA GLN A 62 17.14 17.14 12.78
C GLN A 62 17.39 15.89 13.63
N GLU A 63 16.59 14.84 13.46
CA GLU A 63 16.75 13.55 14.14
C GLU A 63 18.05 12.85 13.73
N GLU A 64 18.40 12.86 12.45
CA GLU A 64 19.68 12.35 11.94
C GLU A 64 20.87 13.13 12.51
N ALA A 65 20.76 14.46 12.58
CA ALA A 65 21.80 15.29 13.17
C ALA A 65 22.00 15.00 14.66
N LEU A 66 20.91 14.70 15.38
CA LEU A 66 20.97 14.26 16.77
C LEU A 66 21.61 12.86 16.89
N MET A 67 21.33 11.96 15.95
CA MET A 67 21.98 10.63 15.92
C MET A 67 23.49 10.71 15.73
N ARG A 68 23.97 11.64 14.89
CA ARG A 68 25.41 11.82 14.64
C ARG A 68 26.17 12.37 15.85
N LYS A 69 25.49 13.04 16.79
CA LYS A 69 26.11 13.63 17.98
C LYS A 69 26.36 12.63 19.13
N GLY A 70 26.00 11.36 18.96
CA GLY A 70 26.12 10.33 19.99
C GLY A 70 24.83 10.12 20.79
N GLU A 71 24.75 9.02 21.52
CA GLU A 71 23.60 8.74 22.39
C GLU A 71 23.70 9.50 23.70
N PRO A 72 22.64 10.18 24.16
CA PRO A 72 22.65 10.80 25.47
C PRO A 72 22.75 9.73 26.56
N GLU A 73 23.69 9.89 27.50
CA GLU A 73 23.99 8.89 28.53
C GLU A 73 23.41 9.26 29.90
N SER A 74 22.92 10.49 30.05
CA SER A 74 22.43 11.02 31.32
C SER A 74 21.05 11.67 31.22
N VAL A 75 20.33 11.63 32.34
CA VAL A 75 19.06 12.34 32.52
C VAL A 75 19.21 13.83 32.17
N GLN A 76 20.30 14.46 32.60
CA GLN A 76 20.56 15.89 32.37
C GLN A 76 20.71 16.22 30.87
N GLU A 77 21.31 15.33 30.08
CA GLU A 77 21.42 15.51 28.63
C GLU A 77 20.05 15.38 27.96
N PHE A 78 19.25 14.38 28.34
CA PHE A 78 17.88 14.25 27.84
C PHE A 78 17.02 15.46 28.19
N GLU A 79 17.11 15.97 29.42
CA GLU A 79 16.38 17.20 29.83
C GLU A 79 16.76 18.41 28.96
N ARG A 80 18.05 18.58 28.63
CA ARG A 80 18.49 19.63 27.70
C ARG A 80 17.91 19.43 26.29
N LEU A 81 17.87 18.20 25.80
CA LEU A 81 17.35 17.90 24.47
C LEU A 81 15.84 18.14 24.36
N VAL A 82 15.04 17.73 25.35
CA VAL A 82 13.60 17.98 25.32
C VAL A 82 13.26 19.47 25.49
N ILE A 83 14.13 20.24 26.14
CA ILE A 83 14.00 21.72 26.17
C ILE A 83 14.33 22.31 24.79
N ALA A 84 15.38 21.82 24.13
CA ALA A 84 15.79 22.30 22.82
C ALA A 84 14.83 21.89 21.69
N SER A 85 14.16 20.74 21.83
CA SER A 85 13.28 20.16 20.81
C SER A 85 12.02 19.54 21.45
N PRO A 86 11.14 20.35 22.06
CA PRO A 86 10.00 19.86 22.86
C PRO A 86 8.92 19.15 22.04
N ASN A 87 8.84 19.41 20.74
CA ASN A 87 7.88 18.79 19.84
C ASN A 87 8.41 17.50 19.18
N SER A 88 9.66 17.12 19.39
CA SER A 88 10.24 15.92 18.77
C SER A 88 9.89 14.67 19.58
N SER A 89 8.94 13.88 19.09
CA SER A 89 8.59 12.58 19.65
C SER A 89 9.79 11.65 19.69
N TYR A 90 10.70 11.75 18.72
CA TYR A 90 11.95 10.99 18.70
C TYR A 90 12.79 11.20 19.96
N VAL A 91 13.05 12.45 20.36
CA VAL A 91 13.81 12.75 21.58
C VAL A 91 13.09 12.20 22.82
N TRP A 92 11.77 12.40 22.90
CA TRP A 92 10.97 11.89 24.00
C TRP A 92 10.98 10.35 24.09
N ILE A 93 10.87 9.65 22.96
CA ILE A 93 10.84 8.20 22.89
C ILE A 93 12.21 7.62 23.27
N ARG A 94 13.32 8.26 22.85
CA ARG A 94 14.65 7.86 23.31
C ARG A 94 14.82 8.06 24.82
N TYR A 95 14.28 9.16 25.34
CA TYR A 95 14.30 9.39 26.79
C TYR A 95 13.47 8.35 27.56
N MET A 96 12.33 7.93 27.02
CA MET A 96 11.59 6.78 27.55
C MET A 96 12.45 5.50 27.50
N GLY A 97 13.10 5.25 26.35
CA GLY A 97 13.97 4.09 26.13
C GLY A 97 15.15 4.01 27.10
N TYR A 98 15.74 5.14 27.47
CA TYR A 98 16.78 5.21 28.50
C TYR A 98 16.29 4.63 29.84
N PHE A 99 15.11 5.03 30.32
CA PHE A 99 14.56 4.47 31.55
C PHE A 99 14.11 3.02 31.41
N VAL A 100 13.68 2.59 30.22
CA VAL A 100 13.39 1.17 29.94
C VAL A 100 14.66 0.33 30.06
N ALA A 101 15.80 0.79 29.52
CA ALA A 101 17.08 0.09 29.61
C ALA A 101 17.56 -0.07 31.07
N LEU A 102 17.22 0.89 31.93
CA LEU A 102 17.47 0.84 33.37
C LEU A 102 16.41 0.05 34.17
N ALA A 103 15.45 -0.58 33.49
CA ALA A 103 14.28 -1.24 34.09
C ALA A 103 13.40 -0.32 34.97
N GLU A 104 13.53 1.00 34.83
CA GLU A 104 12.74 2.01 35.56
C GLU A 104 11.45 2.36 34.80
N ILE A 105 10.58 1.37 34.60
CA ILE A 105 9.36 1.49 33.77
C ILE A 105 8.43 2.61 34.27
N GLY A 106 8.36 2.85 35.58
CA GLY A 106 7.60 3.97 36.17
C GLY A 106 8.04 5.32 35.63
N LYS A 107 9.36 5.57 35.59
CA LYS A 107 9.90 6.83 35.05
C LYS A 107 9.69 6.94 33.55
N ALA A 108 9.78 5.84 32.81
CA ALA A 108 9.44 5.85 31.37
C ALA A 108 7.97 6.28 31.12
N ARG A 109 7.02 5.86 31.96
CA ARG A 109 5.61 6.32 31.90
C ARG A 109 5.46 7.81 32.22
N GLU A 110 6.23 8.31 33.18
CA GLU A 110 6.26 9.73 33.54
C GLU A 110 6.80 10.57 32.37
N VAL A 111 7.88 10.14 31.73
CA VAL A 111 8.42 10.78 30.52
C VAL A 111 7.39 10.81 29.39
N ALA A 112 6.71 9.68 29.12
CA ALA A 112 5.63 9.64 28.12
C ALA A 112 4.50 10.63 28.46
N SER A 113 4.11 10.72 29.73
CA SER A 113 3.06 11.62 30.18
C SER A 113 3.48 13.10 30.09
N ARG A 114 4.76 13.40 30.33
CA ARG A 114 5.34 14.74 30.11
C ARG A 114 5.36 15.09 28.62
N ALA A 115 5.83 14.18 27.77
CA ALA A 115 5.86 14.37 26.33
C ALA A 115 4.48 14.73 25.75
N LEU A 116 3.42 13.99 26.13
CA LEU A 116 2.05 14.27 25.66
C LEU A 116 1.49 15.63 26.09
N LYS A 117 1.97 16.16 27.22
CA LYS A 117 1.64 17.52 27.72
C LYS A 117 2.48 18.60 27.06
N SER A 118 3.75 18.32 26.78
CA SER A 118 4.72 19.28 26.24
C SER A 118 4.63 19.47 24.74
N ILE A 119 4.38 18.40 23.98
CA ILE A 119 4.24 18.47 22.52
C ILE A 119 2.98 19.29 22.19
N ASP A 120 3.11 20.21 21.25
CA ASP A 120 2.00 21.05 20.78
C ASP A 120 0.86 20.18 20.21
N PHE A 121 -0.39 20.56 20.49
CA PHE A 121 -1.56 19.79 20.04
C PHE A 121 -1.71 19.73 18.52
N ARG A 122 -1.12 20.68 17.78
CA ARG A 122 -1.09 20.70 16.32
C ARG A 122 -0.15 19.64 15.74
N GLU A 123 0.82 19.17 16.53
CA GLU A 123 1.77 18.12 16.14
C GLU A 123 1.15 16.73 16.39
N GLU A 124 0.03 16.44 15.70
CA GLU A 124 -0.75 15.21 15.89
C GLU A 124 0.08 13.94 15.64
N LYS A 125 0.96 13.96 14.63
CA LYS A 125 1.87 12.85 14.31
C LYS A 125 2.85 12.56 15.45
N GLU A 126 3.45 13.61 16.01
CA GLU A 126 4.39 13.50 17.13
C GLU A 126 3.69 12.94 18.37
N LYS A 127 2.49 13.44 18.70
CA LYS A 127 1.68 12.88 19.80
C LYS A 127 1.28 11.44 19.56
N MET A 128 0.88 11.08 18.34
CA MET A 128 0.58 9.70 17.97
C MET A 128 1.80 8.80 18.21
N ASN A 129 3.00 9.23 17.82
CA ASN A 129 4.23 8.46 18.04
C ASN A 129 4.50 8.21 19.53
N VAL A 130 4.32 9.22 20.38
CA VAL A 130 4.45 9.06 21.84
C VAL A 130 3.39 8.10 22.40
N TRP A 131 2.13 8.19 21.95
CA TRP A 131 1.11 7.22 22.32
C TRP A 131 1.48 5.80 21.93
N MET A 132 2.08 5.60 20.75
CA MET A 132 2.52 4.27 20.32
C MET A 132 3.67 3.75 21.17
N ALA A 133 4.63 4.61 21.51
CA ALA A 133 5.71 4.24 22.42
C ALA A 133 5.17 3.86 23.80
N ARG A 134 4.16 4.58 24.31
CA ARG A 134 3.48 4.24 25.56
C ARG A 134 2.73 2.91 25.46
N LEU A 135 1.98 2.65 24.39
CA LEU A 135 1.30 1.36 24.19
C LEU A 135 2.30 0.20 24.08
N ASN A 136 3.43 0.41 23.41
CA ASN A 136 4.53 -0.56 23.36
C ASN A 136 5.08 -0.86 24.76
N LEU A 137 5.34 0.20 25.54
CA LEU A 137 5.81 0.09 26.92
C LEU A 137 4.85 -0.74 27.78
N GLU A 138 3.55 -0.45 27.74
CA GLU A 138 2.55 -1.19 28.51
C GLU A 138 2.36 -2.63 28.00
N ASN A 139 2.44 -2.86 26.69
CA ASN A 139 2.34 -4.20 26.13
C ASN A 139 3.53 -5.09 26.53
N MET A 140 4.72 -4.52 26.67
CA MET A 140 5.94 -5.25 27.03
C MET A 140 6.14 -5.42 28.54
N TYR A 141 5.83 -4.39 29.32
CA TYR A 141 6.19 -4.31 30.75
C TYR A 141 5.03 -3.93 31.68
N GLY A 142 3.85 -3.65 31.13
CA GLY A 142 2.65 -3.30 31.88
C GLY A 142 1.74 -4.48 32.17
N THR A 143 0.52 -4.16 32.58
CA THR A 143 -0.59 -5.11 32.75
C THR A 143 -1.62 -4.90 31.64
N GLU A 144 -2.56 -5.83 31.51
CA GLU A 144 -3.68 -5.65 30.58
C GLU A 144 -4.50 -4.39 30.90
N GLU A 145 -4.74 -4.13 32.19
CA GLU A 145 -5.41 -2.93 32.66
C GLU A 145 -4.64 -1.64 32.31
N SER A 146 -3.32 -1.60 32.49
CA SER A 146 -2.53 -0.40 32.16
C SER A 146 -2.46 -0.15 30.66
N LEU A 147 -2.44 -1.22 29.85
CA LEU A 147 -2.52 -1.15 28.41
C LEU A 147 -3.89 -0.65 27.94
N ASP A 148 -4.98 -1.19 28.49
CA ASP A 148 -6.34 -0.77 28.14
C ASP A 148 -6.62 0.68 28.50
N ASN A 149 -6.16 1.12 29.68
CA ASN A 149 -6.24 2.53 30.09
C ASN A 149 -5.45 3.44 29.12
N SER A 150 -4.25 3.03 28.71
CA SER A 150 -3.44 3.81 27.75
C SER A 150 -4.08 3.81 26.35
N LEU A 151 -4.70 2.71 25.93
CA LEU A 151 -5.43 2.61 24.67
C LEU A 151 -6.66 3.51 24.68
N GLU A 152 -7.43 3.51 25.76
CA GLU A 152 -8.60 4.37 25.88
C GLU A 152 -8.21 5.85 25.75
N GLN A 153 -7.13 6.26 26.41
CA GLN A 153 -6.62 7.62 26.27
C GLN A 153 -6.14 7.91 24.84
N ALA A 154 -5.36 7.03 24.22
CA ALA A 154 -4.91 7.21 22.85
C ALA A 154 -6.09 7.36 21.87
N LEU A 155 -7.15 6.57 22.02
CA LEU A 155 -8.37 6.65 21.19
C LEU A 155 -9.18 7.93 21.39
N ARG A 156 -9.01 8.64 22.53
CA ARG A 156 -9.67 9.93 22.78
C ARG A 156 -8.95 11.09 22.10
N TYR A 157 -7.63 11.00 21.94
CA TYR A 157 -6.79 12.10 21.44
C TYR A 157 -6.29 11.90 20.00
N CYS A 158 -6.34 10.69 19.47
CA CYS A 158 -5.82 10.36 18.14
C CYS A 158 -6.87 9.65 17.28
N ASP A 159 -6.63 9.59 15.97
CA ASP A 159 -7.49 8.88 15.04
C ASP A 159 -7.66 7.40 15.46
N PRO A 160 -8.91 6.95 15.74
CA PRO A 160 -9.13 5.61 16.28
C PRO A 160 -8.73 4.48 15.34
N LEU A 161 -8.78 4.70 14.01
CA LEU A 161 -8.39 3.71 13.03
C LEU A 161 -6.87 3.52 13.02
N GLN A 162 -6.10 4.61 13.01
CA GLN A 162 -4.64 4.58 13.06
C GLN A 162 -4.13 3.96 14.36
N VAL A 163 -4.70 4.34 15.51
CA VAL A 163 -4.32 3.77 16.82
C VAL A 163 -4.53 2.24 16.82
N ARG A 164 -5.68 1.77 16.35
CA ARG A 164 -5.98 0.32 16.30
C ARG A 164 -5.08 -0.42 15.32
N ALA A 165 -4.83 0.14 14.14
CA ALA A 165 -3.94 -0.47 13.15
C ALA A 165 -2.52 -0.63 13.69
N ARG A 166 -1.99 0.41 14.34
CA ARG A 166 -0.66 0.36 14.96
C ARG A 166 -0.62 -0.61 16.14
N LEU A 167 -1.63 -0.62 17.01
CA LEU A 167 -1.71 -1.58 18.11
C LEU A 167 -1.80 -3.03 17.63
N ALA A 168 -2.55 -3.30 16.56
CA ALA A 168 -2.60 -4.63 15.94
C ALA A 168 -1.19 -5.08 15.48
N ARG A 169 -0.40 -4.17 14.90
CA ARG A 169 0.99 -4.42 14.51
C ARG A 169 1.88 -4.71 15.72
N ILE A 170 1.75 -3.93 16.80
CA ILE A 170 2.48 -4.14 18.07
C ILE A 170 2.20 -5.54 18.62
N PHE A 171 0.93 -5.96 18.64
CA PHE A 171 0.57 -7.30 19.07
C PHE A 171 1.14 -8.38 18.15
N ALA A 172 1.13 -8.19 16.84
CA ALA A 172 1.74 -9.13 15.89
C ALA A 172 3.26 -9.25 16.07
N GLU A 173 3.98 -8.12 16.19
CA GLU A 173 5.43 -8.06 16.43
C GLU A 173 5.82 -8.74 17.76
N THR A 174 4.96 -8.62 18.77
CA THR A 174 5.16 -9.24 20.10
C THR A 174 4.57 -10.65 20.21
N LYS A 175 4.23 -11.29 19.08
CA LYS A 175 3.71 -12.66 18.98
C LYS A 175 2.40 -12.91 19.77
N LYS A 176 1.61 -11.86 20.00
CA LYS A 176 0.28 -11.91 20.63
C LYS A 176 -0.82 -11.92 19.57
N SER A 177 -0.81 -12.94 18.71
CA SER A 177 -1.64 -13.01 17.50
C SER A 177 -3.14 -12.92 17.77
N ASP A 178 -3.63 -13.54 18.84
CA ASP A 178 -5.05 -13.45 19.22
C ASP A 178 -5.48 -12.00 19.50
N LYS A 179 -4.63 -11.24 20.21
CA LYS A 179 -4.87 -9.82 20.51
C LYS A 179 -4.79 -8.95 19.26
N ALA A 180 -3.86 -9.25 18.35
CA ALA A 180 -3.76 -8.58 17.06
C ALA A 180 -5.05 -8.79 16.23
N GLU A 181 -5.52 -10.04 16.15
CA GLU A 181 -6.73 -10.39 15.41
C GLU A 181 -7.98 -9.69 15.96
N ILE A 182 -8.09 -9.55 17.29
CA ILE A 182 -9.18 -8.78 17.92
C ILE A 182 -9.20 -7.34 17.39
N GLN A 183 -8.02 -6.69 17.28
CA GLN A 183 -7.96 -5.32 16.76
C GLN A 183 -8.36 -5.25 15.28
N TYR A 184 -7.91 -6.17 14.43
CA TYR A 184 -8.32 -6.23 13.02
C TYR A 184 -9.82 -6.47 12.85
N LYS A 185 -10.41 -7.38 13.63
CA LYS A 185 -11.86 -7.62 13.64
C LYS A 185 -12.64 -6.38 14.08
N LEU A 186 -12.17 -5.67 15.11
CA LEU A 186 -12.77 -4.41 15.56
C LEU A 186 -12.67 -3.32 14.49
N MET A 187 -11.56 -3.24 13.76
CA MET A 187 -11.40 -2.32 12.63
C MET A 187 -12.38 -2.64 11.50
N CYS A 188 -12.48 -3.90 11.08
CA CYS A 188 -13.43 -4.34 10.06
C CYS A 188 -14.88 -4.11 10.47
N LYS A 189 -15.20 -4.19 11.77
CA LYS A 189 -16.54 -3.92 12.29
C LYS A 189 -16.88 -2.43 12.31
N LYS A 190 -15.96 -1.58 12.81
CA LYS A 190 -16.21 -0.14 13.02
C LYS A 190 -15.98 0.70 11.76
N PHE A 191 -15.07 0.29 10.90
CA PHE A 191 -14.64 1.02 9.70
C PHE A 191 -14.83 0.18 8.44
N ARG A 192 -15.95 -0.56 8.38
CA ARG A 192 -16.25 -1.55 7.33
C ARG A 192 -16.26 -0.99 5.91
N GLU A 193 -16.51 0.31 5.77
CA GLU A 193 -16.55 1.04 4.49
C GLU A 193 -15.16 1.45 4.00
N ASN A 194 -14.12 1.32 4.83
CA ASN A 194 -12.76 1.63 4.43
C ASN A 194 -12.07 0.34 3.92
N PRO A 195 -11.72 0.23 2.62
CA PRO A 195 -11.10 -0.98 2.07
C PRO A 195 -9.76 -1.34 2.72
N MET A 196 -9.03 -0.35 3.25
CA MET A 196 -7.73 -0.55 3.88
C MET A 196 -7.80 -1.51 5.07
N VAL A 197 -8.91 -1.52 5.82
CA VAL A 197 -9.02 -2.38 7.02
C VAL A 197 -9.08 -3.85 6.65
N TRP A 198 -9.77 -4.17 5.54
CA TRP A 198 -9.87 -5.51 5.00
C TRP A 198 -8.54 -5.99 4.42
N THR A 199 -7.86 -5.13 3.65
CA THR A 199 -6.53 -5.45 3.11
C THR A 199 -5.51 -5.70 4.24
N LYS A 200 -5.51 -4.87 5.29
CA LYS A 200 -4.61 -5.06 6.43
C LYS A 200 -4.90 -6.32 7.23
N TYR A 201 -6.16 -6.69 7.38
CA TYR A 201 -6.50 -7.94 8.04
C TYR A 201 -6.10 -9.15 7.18
N ALA A 202 -6.26 -9.07 5.86
CA ALA A 202 -5.76 -10.10 4.95
C ALA A 202 -4.23 -10.26 5.05
N GLU A 203 -3.47 -9.15 5.01
CA GLU A 203 -2.02 -9.16 5.23
C GLU A 203 -1.64 -9.88 6.53
N PHE A 204 -2.33 -9.59 7.63
CA PHE A 204 -2.11 -10.27 8.90
C PHE A 204 -2.41 -11.78 8.82
N LEU A 205 -3.47 -12.20 8.15
CA LEU A 205 -3.78 -13.63 8.00
C LEU A 205 -2.70 -14.36 7.18
N PHE A 206 -2.15 -13.75 6.14
CA PHE A 206 -1.01 -14.29 5.42
C PHE A 206 0.22 -14.41 6.32
N ASP A 207 0.52 -13.38 7.12
CA ASP A 207 1.66 -13.38 8.04
C ASP A 207 1.51 -14.38 9.19
N GLN A 208 0.33 -15.00 9.35
CA GLN A 208 0.04 -16.06 10.32
C GLN A 208 -0.17 -17.43 9.68
N ASP A 209 0.20 -17.61 8.40
CA ASP A 209 0.00 -18.84 7.62
C ASP A 209 -1.48 -19.28 7.54
N ARG A 210 -2.43 -18.36 7.78
CA ARG A 210 -3.89 -18.58 7.78
C ARG A 210 -4.53 -18.10 6.49
N ALA A 211 -3.81 -18.26 5.39
CA ALA A 211 -4.25 -17.77 4.09
C ALA A 211 -5.51 -18.49 3.56
N THR A 212 -5.96 -19.59 4.16
CA THR A 212 -7.21 -20.28 3.80
C THR A 212 -8.46 -19.50 4.24
N GLU A 213 -8.32 -18.55 5.17
CA GLU A 213 -9.42 -17.71 5.67
C GLU A 213 -9.62 -16.41 4.87
N THR A 214 -8.68 -16.08 3.99
CA THR A 214 -8.74 -14.86 3.17
C THR A 214 -9.92 -14.81 2.19
N PRO A 215 -10.44 -15.93 1.62
CA PRO A 215 -11.63 -15.88 0.76
C PRO A 215 -12.87 -15.44 1.54
N ASP A 216 -13.11 -16.02 2.72
CA ASP A 216 -14.23 -15.64 3.59
C ASP A 216 -14.14 -14.17 4.03
N LEU A 217 -12.91 -13.69 4.25
CA LEU A 217 -12.66 -12.29 4.57
C LEU A 217 -12.97 -11.37 3.37
N MET A 218 -12.56 -11.77 2.16
CA MET A 218 -12.84 -11.04 0.93
C MET A 218 -14.35 -10.94 0.67
N ASP A 219 -15.10 -12.02 0.87
CA ASP A 219 -16.56 -12.03 0.74
C ASP A 219 -17.25 -11.07 1.72
N LYS A 220 -16.77 -11.01 2.97
CA LYS A 220 -17.26 -10.05 3.96
C LYS A 220 -16.95 -8.61 3.54
N ALA A 221 -15.77 -8.37 2.98
CA ALA A 221 -15.34 -7.07 2.52
C ALA A 221 -16.16 -6.57 1.32
N ILE A 222 -16.43 -7.44 0.33
CA ILE A 222 -17.28 -7.14 -0.83
C ILE A 222 -18.71 -6.78 -0.38
N LYS A 223 -19.25 -7.50 0.61
CA LYS A 223 -20.58 -7.18 1.18
C LYS A 223 -20.62 -5.85 1.93
N ALA A 224 -19.50 -5.41 2.50
CA ALA A 224 -19.41 -4.19 3.29
C ALA A 224 -19.10 -2.93 2.46
N LEU A 225 -18.46 -3.08 1.31
CA LEU A 225 -17.97 -1.96 0.49
C LEU A 225 -18.91 -1.64 -0.68
N PRO A 226 -18.92 -0.38 -1.16
CA PRO A 226 -19.60 -0.02 -2.41
C PRO A 226 -19.03 -0.76 -3.62
N ARG A 227 -19.89 -1.01 -4.63
CA ARG A 227 -19.50 -1.72 -5.87
C ARG A 227 -18.33 -1.09 -6.61
N THR A 228 -18.18 0.24 -6.53
CA THR A 228 -17.08 0.98 -7.15
C THR A 228 -15.71 0.53 -6.64
N MET A 229 -15.64 0.00 -5.41
CA MET A 229 -14.38 -0.43 -4.79
C MET A 229 -14.11 -1.94 -4.93
N HIS A 230 -15.08 -2.72 -5.44
CA HIS A 230 -14.98 -4.19 -5.48
C HIS A 230 -13.81 -4.65 -6.33
N VAL A 231 -13.67 -4.13 -7.56
CA VAL A 231 -12.58 -4.51 -8.47
C VAL A 231 -11.22 -4.21 -7.83
N GLN A 232 -11.06 -3.01 -7.26
CA GLN A 232 -9.81 -2.62 -6.61
C GLN A 232 -9.46 -3.53 -5.43
N LEU A 233 -10.46 -3.89 -4.61
CA LEU A 233 -10.28 -4.79 -3.48
C LEU A 233 -9.87 -6.19 -3.95
N ILE A 234 -10.59 -6.75 -4.91
CA ILE A 234 -10.33 -8.11 -5.42
C ILE A 234 -8.92 -8.20 -6.02
N VAL A 235 -8.50 -7.18 -6.78
CA VAL A 235 -7.13 -7.10 -7.31
C VAL A 235 -6.09 -7.05 -6.19
N LYS A 236 -6.34 -6.29 -5.11
CA LYS A 236 -5.44 -6.26 -3.95
C LYS A 236 -5.33 -7.62 -3.27
N PHE A 237 -6.43 -8.35 -3.10
CA PHE A 237 -6.42 -9.70 -2.54
C PHE A 237 -5.67 -10.68 -3.45
N GLY A 238 -5.89 -10.61 -4.77
CA GLY A 238 -5.14 -11.39 -5.75
C GLY A 238 -3.64 -11.13 -5.68
N LEU A 239 -3.22 -9.87 -5.62
CA LEU A 239 -1.81 -9.49 -5.45
C LEU A 239 -1.20 -9.99 -4.16
N LEU A 240 -1.96 -10.01 -3.06
CA LEU A 240 -1.48 -10.58 -1.79
C LEU A 240 -1.28 -12.09 -1.91
N GLU A 241 -2.17 -12.81 -2.60
CA GLU A 241 -2.00 -14.24 -2.87
C GLU A 241 -0.73 -14.55 -3.68
N TYR A 242 -0.41 -13.75 -4.71
CA TYR A 242 0.86 -13.94 -5.43
C TYR A 242 2.09 -13.68 -4.56
N LYS A 243 2.04 -12.66 -3.70
CA LYS A 243 3.21 -12.23 -2.91
C LYS A 243 3.48 -13.10 -1.70
N ARG A 244 2.44 -13.56 -1.02
CA ARG A 244 2.55 -14.23 0.31
C ARG A 244 1.80 -15.55 0.39
N GLY A 245 1.01 -15.89 -0.62
CA GLY A 245 0.16 -17.07 -0.65
C GLY A 245 0.55 -18.03 -1.76
N SER A 246 -0.43 -18.41 -2.57
CA SER A 246 -0.24 -19.32 -3.69
C SER A 246 -0.59 -18.64 -5.00
N ALA A 247 0.32 -18.73 -5.99
CA ALA A 247 0.08 -18.26 -7.35
C ALA A 247 -1.21 -18.84 -7.95
N GLU A 248 -1.55 -20.09 -7.66
CA GLU A 248 -2.81 -20.73 -8.13
C GLU A 248 -4.07 -20.04 -7.58
N ARG A 249 -4.04 -19.62 -6.31
CA ARG A 249 -5.16 -18.88 -5.71
C ARG A 249 -5.22 -17.45 -6.26
N GLY A 250 -4.06 -16.82 -6.44
CA GLY A 250 -3.95 -15.55 -7.16
C GLY A 250 -4.59 -15.62 -8.55
N ARG A 251 -4.21 -16.62 -9.36
CA ARG A 251 -4.79 -16.92 -10.69
C ARG A 251 -6.30 -17.06 -10.62
N THR A 252 -6.80 -17.82 -9.65
CA THR A 252 -8.24 -18.03 -9.47
C THR A 252 -8.97 -16.72 -9.22
N ILE A 253 -8.43 -15.85 -8.35
CA ILE A 253 -8.99 -14.53 -8.06
C ILE A 253 -9.00 -13.64 -9.32
N PHE A 254 -7.87 -13.55 -10.04
CA PHE A 254 -7.78 -12.74 -11.27
C PHE A 254 -8.69 -13.26 -12.38
N ASN A 255 -8.78 -14.58 -12.56
CA ASN A 255 -9.68 -15.18 -13.53
C ASN A 255 -11.15 -14.87 -13.21
N THR A 256 -11.52 -14.88 -11.92
CA THR A 256 -12.89 -14.59 -11.49
C THR A 256 -13.25 -13.13 -11.78
N VAL A 257 -12.41 -12.17 -11.40
CA VAL A 257 -12.68 -10.74 -11.67
C VAL A 257 -12.68 -10.42 -13.17
N LEU A 258 -11.85 -11.09 -13.97
CA LEU A 258 -11.80 -10.90 -15.42
C LEU A 258 -12.93 -11.61 -16.17
N ALA A 259 -13.58 -12.61 -15.56
CA ALA A 259 -14.82 -13.17 -16.10
C ALA A 259 -15.98 -12.17 -15.96
N ASP A 260 -16.06 -11.48 -14.81
CA ASP A 260 -17.10 -10.48 -14.55
C ASP A 260 -16.82 -9.13 -15.26
N TYR A 261 -15.54 -8.74 -15.36
CA TYR A 261 -15.09 -7.46 -15.92
C TYR A 261 -14.05 -7.62 -17.04
N PRO A 262 -14.37 -8.30 -18.15
CA PRO A 262 -13.39 -8.65 -19.19
C PRO A 262 -12.75 -7.45 -19.89
N LYS A 263 -13.39 -6.26 -19.86
CA LYS A 263 -12.89 -5.04 -20.53
C LYS A 263 -11.94 -4.18 -19.68
N LYS A 264 -11.63 -4.59 -18.44
CA LYS A 264 -10.72 -3.89 -17.52
C LYS A 264 -9.26 -4.23 -17.83
N VAL A 265 -8.67 -3.47 -18.75
CA VAL A 265 -7.30 -3.69 -19.27
C VAL A 265 -6.23 -3.46 -18.20
N ASP A 266 -6.50 -2.57 -17.26
CA ASP A 266 -5.71 -2.34 -16.05
C ASP A 266 -5.55 -3.64 -15.24
N VAL A 267 -6.65 -4.39 -15.05
CA VAL A 267 -6.62 -5.67 -14.33
C VAL A 267 -5.86 -6.74 -15.13
N TRP A 268 -6.07 -6.81 -16.44
CA TRP A 268 -5.29 -7.69 -17.33
C TRP A 268 -3.79 -7.39 -17.24
N SER A 269 -3.41 -6.12 -17.29
CA SER A 269 -2.01 -5.71 -17.20
C SER A 269 -1.37 -6.23 -15.92
N VAL A 270 -2.03 -5.99 -14.77
CA VAL A 270 -1.53 -6.43 -13.47
C VAL A 270 -1.44 -7.96 -13.40
N PHE A 271 -2.43 -8.69 -13.91
CA PHE A 271 -2.42 -10.15 -13.93
C PHE A 271 -1.24 -10.69 -14.74
N ILE A 272 -1.01 -10.14 -15.95
CA ILE A 272 0.13 -10.50 -16.79
C ILE A 272 1.45 -10.23 -16.07
N ASP A 273 1.60 -9.10 -15.39
CA ASP A 273 2.84 -8.77 -14.65
C ASP A 273 3.11 -9.79 -13.53
N GLN A 274 2.05 -10.24 -12.83
CA GLN A 274 2.21 -11.26 -11.80
C GLN A 274 2.57 -12.63 -12.38
N GLU A 275 1.99 -13.03 -13.52
CA GLU A 275 2.33 -14.29 -14.18
C GLU A 275 3.78 -14.30 -14.68
N ILE A 276 4.23 -13.21 -15.32
CA ILE A 276 5.62 -13.07 -15.75
C ILE A 276 6.56 -13.13 -14.54
N SER A 277 6.23 -12.41 -13.46
CA SER A 277 7.02 -12.42 -12.23
C SER A 277 7.02 -13.77 -11.52
N SER A 278 5.99 -14.60 -11.71
CA SER A 278 5.94 -15.96 -11.14
C SER A 278 6.84 -16.96 -11.87
N GLY A 279 7.36 -16.59 -13.05
CA GLY A 279 8.26 -17.41 -13.86
C GLY A 279 7.56 -18.47 -14.71
N ASP A 280 6.23 -18.57 -14.67
CA ASP A 280 5.48 -19.49 -15.53
C ASP A 280 5.23 -18.88 -16.91
N ILE A 281 6.19 -19.07 -17.80
CA ILE A 281 6.15 -18.57 -19.19
C ILE A 281 4.92 -19.10 -19.94
N ARG A 282 4.48 -20.33 -19.67
CA ARG A 282 3.32 -20.92 -20.36
C ARG A 282 2.03 -20.26 -19.89
N ALA A 283 1.87 -20.09 -18.58
CA ALA A 283 0.71 -19.42 -18.01
C ALA A 283 0.65 -17.94 -18.45
N ALA A 284 1.79 -17.23 -18.41
CA ALA A 284 1.87 -15.84 -18.86
C ALA A 284 1.45 -15.69 -20.34
N ARG A 285 1.95 -16.57 -21.22
CA ARG A 285 1.55 -16.60 -22.64
C ARG A 285 0.06 -16.86 -22.81
N ALA A 286 -0.50 -17.83 -22.09
CA ALA A 286 -1.93 -18.14 -22.16
C ALA A 286 -2.82 -16.96 -21.71
N VAL A 287 -2.40 -16.20 -20.69
CA VAL A 287 -3.10 -14.99 -20.25
C VAL A 287 -3.02 -13.88 -21.32
N LEU A 288 -1.86 -13.70 -21.95
CA LEU A 288 -1.66 -12.73 -23.04
C LEU A 288 -2.48 -13.07 -24.28
N GLU A 289 -2.55 -14.35 -24.66
CA GLU A 289 -3.39 -14.83 -25.75
C GLU A 289 -4.86 -14.51 -25.49
N ARG A 290 -5.36 -14.86 -24.30
CA ARG A 290 -6.74 -14.55 -23.88
C ARG A 290 -7.02 -13.04 -23.89
N ALA A 291 -6.09 -12.23 -23.37
CA ALA A 291 -6.24 -10.78 -23.33
C ALA A 291 -6.31 -10.17 -24.74
N THR A 292 -5.57 -10.73 -25.69
CA THR A 292 -5.52 -10.26 -27.10
C THR A 292 -6.63 -10.82 -27.99
N ASP A 293 -7.44 -11.74 -27.50
CA ASP A 293 -8.65 -12.22 -28.19
C ASP A 293 -9.90 -11.40 -27.84
N LEU A 294 -9.79 -10.49 -26.88
CA LEU A 294 -10.90 -9.63 -26.48
C LEU A 294 -11.23 -8.56 -27.51
N ASN A 295 -12.53 -8.29 -27.68
CA ASN A 295 -12.99 -7.20 -28.52
C ASN A 295 -12.94 -5.85 -27.77
N LEU A 296 -11.76 -5.22 -27.77
CA LEU A 296 -11.49 -3.92 -27.14
C LEU A 296 -11.19 -2.82 -28.18
N SER A 297 -11.11 -1.57 -27.72
CA SER A 297 -10.73 -0.44 -28.57
C SER A 297 -9.28 -0.57 -29.06
N THR A 298 -8.98 0.00 -30.23
CA THR A 298 -7.64 -0.09 -30.85
C THR A 298 -6.53 0.43 -29.94
N LYS A 299 -6.79 1.50 -29.18
CA LYS A 299 -5.85 2.06 -28.18
C LYS A 299 -5.50 1.02 -27.09
N LYS A 300 -6.51 0.37 -26.53
CA LYS A 300 -6.37 -0.65 -25.47
C LYS A 300 -5.66 -1.91 -25.98
N MET A 301 -5.98 -2.34 -27.20
CA MET A 301 -5.34 -3.51 -27.81
C MET A 301 -3.89 -3.25 -28.20
N LYS A 302 -3.57 -2.05 -28.69
CA LYS A 302 -2.18 -1.66 -28.97
C LYS A 302 -1.31 -1.81 -27.72
N PHE A 303 -1.82 -1.42 -26.55
CA PHE A 303 -1.12 -1.61 -25.27
C PHE A 303 -0.89 -3.11 -24.94
N LEU A 304 -1.93 -3.94 -25.05
CA LEU A 304 -1.82 -5.38 -24.77
C LEU A 304 -0.89 -6.10 -25.76
N PHE A 305 -0.97 -5.78 -27.05
CA PHE A 305 -0.06 -6.34 -28.07
C PHE A 305 1.38 -5.86 -27.90
N ALA A 306 1.60 -4.61 -27.48
CA ALA A 306 2.95 -4.13 -27.15
C ALA A 306 3.55 -4.94 -26.00
N LYS A 307 2.77 -5.13 -24.93
CA LYS A 307 3.18 -5.95 -23.78
C LYS A 307 3.44 -7.41 -24.16
N TYR A 308 2.60 -7.99 -25.03
CA TYR A 308 2.80 -9.35 -25.53
C TYR A 308 4.09 -9.47 -26.35
N LEU A 309 4.34 -8.49 -27.24
CA LEU A 309 5.56 -8.49 -28.04
C LEU A 309 6.81 -8.35 -27.15
N ASP A 310 6.77 -7.49 -26.13
CA ASP A 310 7.89 -7.33 -25.20
C ASP A 310 8.14 -8.61 -24.39
N PHE A 311 7.07 -9.30 -23.97
CA PHE A 311 7.18 -10.63 -23.35
C PHE A 311 7.85 -11.67 -24.26
N GLU A 312 7.46 -11.77 -25.54
CA GLU A 312 8.05 -12.72 -26.49
C GLU A 312 9.47 -12.34 -26.94
N LYS A 313 9.88 -11.07 -26.84
CA LYS A 313 11.29 -10.68 -27.03
C LYS A 313 12.19 -11.24 -25.93
N GLU A 314 11.70 -11.25 -24.70
CA GLU A 314 12.47 -11.73 -23.55
C GLU A 314 12.41 -13.26 -23.38
N ASN A 315 11.27 -13.88 -23.70
CA ASN A 315 10.98 -15.29 -23.35
C ASN A 315 10.59 -16.19 -24.54
N GLY A 316 10.57 -15.64 -25.77
CA GLY A 316 10.07 -16.29 -26.97
C GLY A 316 11.12 -16.48 -28.07
N THR A 317 10.64 -16.73 -29.29
CA THR A 317 11.46 -16.88 -30.50
C THR A 317 11.06 -15.82 -31.55
N GLU A 318 11.85 -15.66 -32.60
CA GLU A 318 11.49 -14.75 -33.71
C GLU A 318 10.17 -15.13 -34.39
N GLU A 319 9.84 -16.43 -34.38
CA GLU A 319 8.57 -16.96 -34.89
C GLU A 319 7.40 -16.51 -34.03
N THR A 320 7.49 -16.64 -32.70
CA THR A 320 6.41 -16.19 -31.79
C THR A 320 6.23 -14.69 -31.82
N GLN A 321 7.31 -13.92 -31.92
CA GLN A 321 7.25 -12.46 -32.10
C GLN A 321 6.57 -12.07 -33.41
N SER A 322 6.85 -12.80 -34.50
CA SER A 322 6.24 -12.55 -35.80
C SER A 322 4.75 -12.88 -35.79
N ALA A 323 4.36 -13.98 -35.16
CA ALA A 323 2.95 -14.36 -34.95
C ALA A 323 2.18 -13.28 -34.16
N VAL A 324 2.77 -12.72 -33.10
CA VAL A 324 2.13 -11.63 -32.34
C VAL A 324 1.93 -10.37 -33.19
N LYS A 325 2.93 -10.01 -34.01
CA LYS A 325 2.82 -8.86 -34.94
C LYS A 325 1.74 -9.09 -35.99
N GLU A 326 1.65 -10.29 -36.55
CA GLU A 326 0.62 -10.65 -37.52
C GLU A 326 -0.77 -10.58 -36.88
N LYS A 327 -0.96 -11.20 -35.71
CA LYS A 327 -2.20 -11.15 -34.93
C LYS A 327 -2.65 -9.71 -34.65
N ALA A 328 -1.71 -8.82 -34.31
CA ALA A 328 -2.00 -7.41 -34.11
C ALA A 328 -2.49 -6.70 -35.38
N ARG A 329 -1.86 -6.98 -36.55
CA ARG A 329 -2.29 -6.42 -37.85
C ARG A 329 -3.67 -6.93 -38.25
N GLU A 330 -3.94 -8.22 -38.08
CA GLU A 330 -5.24 -8.81 -38.35
C GLU A 330 -6.34 -8.17 -37.49
N TYR A 331 -6.06 -7.97 -36.20
CA TYR A 331 -6.98 -7.31 -35.29
C TYR A 331 -7.33 -5.89 -35.75
N ILE A 332 -6.32 -5.09 -36.17
CA ILE A 332 -6.53 -3.74 -36.69
C ILE A 332 -7.35 -3.76 -38.00
N ARG A 333 -7.03 -4.67 -38.93
CA ARG A 333 -7.79 -4.83 -40.20
C ARG A 333 -9.25 -5.15 -39.92
N LYS A 334 -9.53 -6.09 -39.01
CA LYS A 334 -10.89 -6.47 -38.61
C LYS A 334 -11.66 -5.31 -37.94
N LYS A 335 -10.96 -4.42 -37.24
CA LYS A 335 -11.55 -3.22 -36.63
C LYS A 335 -11.74 -2.05 -37.59
N ALA A 336 -10.99 -2.00 -38.68
CA ALA A 336 -11.11 -0.96 -39.71
C ALA A 336 -12.17 -1.31 -40.77
N GLY A 337 -12.49 -2.59 -40.96
CA GLY A 337 -13.53 -3.08 -41.88
C GLY A 337 -14.93 -3.21 -41.27
N ASN A 338 -15.08 -3.01 -39.97
CA ASN A 338 -16.35 -2.92 -39.23
C ASN A 338 -16.56 -1.47 -38.79
#